data_AF-A0A6G9I1R2-F1
#
_entry.id   AF-A0A6G9I1R2-F1
#
_cell.length_a   1.000
_cell.length_b   1.000
_cell.length_c   1.000
_cell.angle_alpha   90.00
_cell.angle_beta   90.00
_cell.angle_gamma   90.00
#
_symmetry.space_group_name_H-M   'P 1'
#
loop_
_entity.id
_entity.type
_entity.pdbx_description
1 polymer ?
#
loop_
_entity_poly.entity_id
_entity_poly.type
_entity_poly.pdbx_seq_one_letter_code
_entity_poly.pdbx_strand_id
1 'polypeptide(L)'
;MGLGPTHRAVGEMRSAGVDAQTLASFLHDTQLLQRSGETPNFSNTLFLLDESSMVGNTDMARAYALIAAGGGRAVASGDTDQLQAIAPVSLSVSSRRAVLPMWSS
;
A
#
# COMPACT_ATOMS: atom_id res chain seq x y z
N MET A 1 11.17 -3.58 -3.34
CA MET A 1 10.44 -4.69 -3.98
C MET A 1 9.70 -4.15 -5.20
N GLY A 2 9.91 -4.72 -6.38
CA GLY A 2 9.17 -4.37 -7.60
C GLY A 2 7.83 -5.11 -7.69
N LEU A 3 6.77 -4.43 -8.11
CA LEU A 3 5.47 -5.02 -8.40
C LEU A 3 5.16 -4.83 -9.88
N GLY A 4 5.15 -5.94 -10.61
CA GLY A 4 4.93 -5.94 -12.05
C GLY A 4 3.51 -6.37 -12.43
N PRO A 5 2.99 -5.89 -13.58
CA PRO A 5 1.71 -6.35 -14.12
C PRO A 5 1.78 -7.81 -14.60
N THR A 6 2.96 -8.29 -15.00
CA THR A 6 3.17 -9.60 -15.62
C THR A 6 4.46 -10.25 -15.14
N HIS A 7 4.56 -11.57 -15.33
CA HIS A 7 5.78 -12.34 -15.06
C HIS A 7 6.99 -11.83 -15.86
N ARG A 8 6.78 -11.32 -17.07
CA ARG A 8 7.84 -10.76 -17.89
C ARG A 8 8.46 -9.52 -17.23
N ALA A 9 7.64 -8.55 -16.85
CA ALA A 9 8.11 -7.34 -16.17
C ALA A 9 8.80 -7.66 -14.83
N VAL A 10 8.29 -8.67 -14.10
CA VAL A 10 8.96 -9.20 -12.89
C VAL A 10 10.32 -9.79 -13.22
N GLY A 11 10.43 -10.56 -14.31
CA GLY A 11 11.70 -11.10 -14.78
C GLY A 11 12.71 -10.01 -15.13
N GLU A 12 12.26 -8.94 -15.78
CA GLU A 12 13.10 -7.78 -16.13
C GLU A 12 13.60 -7.06 -14.86
N MET A 13 12.72 -6.80 -13.89
CA MET A 13 13.10 -6.20 -12.59
C MET A 13 14.08 -7.07 -11.80
N ARG A 14 13.84 -8.40 -11.74
CA ARG A 14 14.75 -9.34 -11.08
C ARG A 14 16.10 -9.41 -11.78
N SER A 15 16.11 -9.35 -13.11
CA SER A 15 17.35 -9.32 -13.90
C SER A 15 18.14 -8.03 -13.65
N ALA A 16 17.47 -6.93 -13.30
CA ALA A 16 18.09 -5.68 -12.87
C ALA A 16 18.54 -5.69 -11.38
N GLY A 17 18.38 -6.82 -10.67
CA GLY A 17 18.77 -6.97 -9.27
C GLY A 17 17.72 -6.50 -8.26
N VAL A 18 16.48 -6.25 -8.69
CA VAL A 18 15.38 -5.84 -7.81
C VAL A 18 14.51 -7.06 -7.48
N ASP A 19 14.34 -7.37 -6.20
CA ASP A 19 13.35 -8.35 -5.76
C ASP A 19 11.96 -7.93 -6.22
N ALA A 20 11.32 -8.74 -7.06
CA ALA A 20 10.03 -8.39 -7.65
C ALA A 20 9.04 -9.56 -7.66
N GLN A 21 7.76 -9.25 -7.70
CA GLN A 21 6.67 -10.20 -7.89
C GLN A 21 5.50 -9.55 -8.64
N THR A 22 4.52 -10.35 -9.06
CA THR A 22 3.34 -9.79 -9.73
C THR A 22 2.44 -9.10 -8.70
N LEU A 23 1.72 -8.04 -9.13
CA LEU A 23 0.73 -7.37 -8.28
C LEU A 23 -0.31 -8.38 -7.73
N ALA A 24 -0.77 -9.30 -8.58
CA ALA A 24 -1.75 -10.31 -8.21
C ALA A 24 -1.23 -11.24 -7.10
N SER A 25 0.02 -11.70 -7.21
CA SER A 25 0.67 -12.53 -6.17
C SER A 25 0.77 -11.76 -4.85
N PHE A 26 1.23 -10.51 -4.90
CA PHE A 26 1.34 -9.67 -3.70
C PHE A 26 0.00 -9.49 -2.97
N LEU A 27 -1.06 -9.20 -3.71
CA LEU A 27 -2.40 -9.04 -3.15
C LEU A 27 -2.91 -10.35 -2.54
N HIS A 28 -2.68 -11.47 -3.22
CA HIS A 28 -3.08 -12.79 -2.74
C HIS A 28 -2.38 -13.15 -1.43
N ASP A 29 -1.06 -13.05 -1.38
CA ASP A 29 -0.25 -13.40 -0.21
C ASP A 29 -0.59 -12.50 0.98
N THR A 30 -0.75 -11.20 0.73
CA THR A 30 -1.13 -10.25 1.78
C THR A 30 -2.53 -10.52 2.31
N GLN A 31 -3.46 -10.92 1.46
CA GLN A 31 -4.81 -11.30 1.89
C GLN A 31 -4.79 -12.56 2.75
N LEU A 32 -3.91 -13.53 2.47
CA LEU A 32 -3.74 -14.71 3.30
C LEU A 32 -3.22 -14.34 4.70
N LEU A 33 -2.21 -13.47 4.78
CA LEU A 33 -1.67 -12.97 6.06
C LEU A 33 -2.75 -12.24 6.88
N GLN A 34 -3.55 -11.38 6.25
CA GLN A 34 -4.64 -10.71 6.95
C GLN A 34 -5.68 -11.69 7.50
N ARG A 35 -5.99 -12.76 6.76
CA ARG A 35 -6.92 -13.81 7.21
C ARG A 35 -6.36 -14.63 8.37
N SER A 36 -5.04 -14.81 8.45
CA SER A 36 -4.39 -15.43 9.61
C SER A 36 -4.25 -14.48 10.80
N GLY A 37 -4.66 -13.22 10.67
CA GLY A 37 -4.55 -12.20 11.71
C GLY A 37 -3.17 -11.54 11.79
N GLU A 38 -2.31 -11.79 10.82
CA GLU A 38 -0.99 -11.18 10.72
C GLU A 38 -1.04 -9.94 9.83
N THR A 39 -0.57 -8.80 10.32
CA THR A 39 -0.37 -7.62 9.49
C THR A 39 1.02 -7.65 8.89
N PRO A 40 1.16 -7.64 7.56
CA PRO A 40 2.48 -7.62 6.94
C PRO A 40 3.26 -6.39 7.41
N ASN A 41 4.52 -6.57 7.80
CA ASN A 41 5.39 -5.46 8.16
C ASN A 41 6.26 -5.06 6.96
N PHE A 42 5.96 -3.89 6.41
CA PHE A 42 6.65 -3.29 5.28
C PHE A 42 7.44 -2.02 5.63
N SER A 43 7.66 -1.73 6.92
CA SER A 43 8.26 -0.47 7.41
C SER A 43 9.60 -0.10 6.75
N ASN A 44 10.36 -1.08 6.27
CA ASN A 44 11.65 -0.87 5.59
C ASN A 44 11.63 -1.24 4.11
N THR A 45 10.44 -1.36 3.51
CA THR A 45 10.25 -1.79 2.13
C THR A 45 9.76 -0.62 1.29
N LEU A 46 10.51 -0.33 0.22
CA LEU A 46 10.08 0.55 -0.86
C LEU A 46 9.54 -0.31 -2.01
N PHE A 47 8.30 -0.05 -2.41
CA PHE A 47 7.63 -0.73 -3.52
C PHE A 47 7.75 0.12 -4.78
N LEU A 48 8.17 -0.49 -5.89
CA LEU A 48 8.21 0.14 -7.21
C LEU A 48 7.10 -0.45 -8.06
N LEU A 49 6.16 0.37 -8.52
CA LEU A 49 5.00 -0.04 -9.32
C LEU A 49 5.10 0.59 -10.71
N ASP A 50 4.97 -0.19 -11.77
CA ASP A 50 4.87 0.37 -13.13
C ASP A 50 3.41 0.81 -13.40
N GLU A 51 3.15 2.12 -13.35
CA GLU A 51 1.78 2.66 -13.46
C GLU A 51 1.22 2.52 -14.88
N SER A 52 2.07 2.60 -15.90
CA SER A 52 1.67 2.68 -17.31
C SER A 52 0.85 1.49 -17.80
N SER A 53 0.99 0.34 -17.13
CA SER A 53 0.34 -0.93 -17.45
C SER A 53 -0.78 -1.32 -16.48
N MET A 54 -1.02 -0.53 -15.42
CA MET A 54 -1.96 -0.83 -14.31
C MET A 54 -2.99 0.29 -14.03
N VAL A 55 -3.05 1.34 -14.85
CA VAL A 55 -4.00 2.46 -14.73
C VAL A 55 -5.46 1.99 -14.72
N GLY A 56 -6.23 2.42 -13.72
CA GLY A 56 -7.67 2.15 -13.60
C GLY A 56 -8.04 0.84 -12.86
N ASN A 57 -7.06 0.11 -12.35
CA ASN A 57 -7.30 -1.17 -11.70
C ASN A 57 -7.59 -1.02 -10.20
N THR A 58 -8.73 -1.54 -9.72
CA THR A 58 -9.10 -1.57 -8.29
C THR A 58 -8.01 -2.25 -7.44
N ASP A 59 -7.28 -3.17 -8.05
CA ASP A 59 -6.18 -3.89 -7.44
C ASP A 59 -4.98 -2.99 -7.09
N MET A 60 -4.77 -1.89 -7.83
CA MET A 60 -3.71 -0.93 -7.51
C MET A 60 -4.05 -0.13 -6.24
N ALA A 61 -5.30 0.35 -6.13
CA ALA A 61 -5.78 1.02 -4.92
C ALA A 61 -5.70 0.10 -3.69
N ARG A 62 -6.02 -1.19 -3.87
CA ARG A 62 -5.83 -2.21 -2.82
C ARG A 62 -4.37 -2.37 -2.44
N ALA A 63 -3.46 -2.46 -3.42
CA ALA A 63 -2.04 -2.62 -3.15
C ALA A 63 -1.48 -1.43 -2.35
N TYR A 64 -1.83 -0.20 -2.73
CA TYR A 64 -1.43 0.99 -1.97
C TYR A 64 -1.95 0.98 -0.53
N ALA A 65 -3.23 0.64 -0.32
CA ALA A 65 -3.80 0.54 1.02
C ALA A 65 -3.09 -0.50 1.89
N LEU A 66 -2.73 -1.65 1.30
CA LEU A 66 -2.01 -2.72 1.99
C LEU A 66 -0.57 -2.34 2.32
N ILE A 67 0.13 -1.70 1.39
CA ILE A 67 1.50 -1.21 1.60
C ILE A 67 1.50 -0.19 2.74
N ALA A 68 0.57 0.76 2.73
CA ALA A 68 0.42 1.77 3.78
C ALA A 68 0.07 1.15 5.14
N ALA A 69 -0.85 0.17 5.16
CA ALA A 69 -1.22 -0.54 6.38
C ALA A 69 -0.03 -1.30 7.01
N GLY A 70 0.89 -1.79 6.18
CA GLY A 70 2.14 -2.39 6.64
C GLY A 70 3.26 -1.41 6.96
N GLY A 71 3.04 -0.09 6.83
CA GLY A 71 4.07 0.94 7.04
C GLY A 71 5.08 1.08 5.89
N GLY A 72 4.81 0.47 4.75
CA GLY A 72 5.68 0.53 3.57
C GLY A 72 5.51 1.81 2.77
N ARG A 73 6.45 2.04 1.86
CA ARG A 73 6.43 3.18 0.92
C ARG A 73 6.26 2.65 -0.49
N ALA A 74 5.46 3.31 -1.31
CA ALA A 74 5.26 2.93 -2.70
C ALA A 74 5.65 4.09 -3.62
N VAL A 75 6.26 3.77 -4.76
CA VAL A 75 6.68 4.70 -5.80
C VAL A 75 6.19 4.16 -7.13
N ALA A 76 5.51 5.01 -7.89
CA ALA A 76 5.08 4.72 -9.24
C ALA A 76 6.19 5.09 -10.24
N SER A 77 6.63 4.12 -11.03
CA SER A 77 7.42 4.29 -12.24
C SER A 77 6.45 4.57 -13.39
N GLY A 78 6.06 5.82 -13.59
CA GLY A 78 5.07 6.20 -14.61
C GLY A 78 4.95 7.70 -14.86
N ASP A 79 5.32 8.53 -13.89
CA ASP A 79 5.46 9.97 -14.10
C ASP A 79 6.65 10.48 -13.28
N THR A 80 7.41 11.42 -13.84
CA THR A 80 8.71 11.87 -13.32
C THR A 80 8.57 12.73 -12.05
N ASP A 81 7.34 13.00 -11.59
CA ASP A 81 7.04 13.99 -10.54
C ASP A 81 6.45 13.46 -9.22
N GLN A 82 6.23 12.16 -9.04
CA GLN A 82 5.48 11.67 -7.87
C GLN A 82 6.36 11.00 -6.80
N LEU A 83 7.09 11.80 -6.03
CA LEU A 83 7.54 11.44 -4.68
C LEU A 83 6.41 11.71 -3.66
N GLN A 84 5.27 11.03 -3.78
CA GLN A 84 4.31 10.99 -2.68
C GLN A 84 4.67 9.86 -1.72
N ALA A 85 5.39 10.21 -0.66
CA ALA A 85 5.47 9.35 0.51
C ALA A 85 4.04 9.17 1.04
N ILE A 86 3.48 7.97 0.89
CA ILE A 86 2.19 7.63 1.50
C ILE A 86 2.40 7.67 3.01
N ALA A 87 1.92 8.74 3.65
CA ALA A 87 1.93 8.84 5.10
C ALA A 87 1.00 7.75 5.66
N PRO A 88 1.42 6.95 6.66
CA PRO A 88 0.52 6.01 7.30
C PRO A 88 -0.62 6.81 7.93
N VAL A 89 -1.85 6.47 7.56
CA VAL A 89 -3.04 7.06 8.18
C VAL A 89 -3.07 6.60 9.64
N SER A 90 -2.57 7.44 10.53
CA SER A 90 -2.71 7.26 11.97
C SER A 90 -4.16 7.55 12.33
N LEU A 91 -4.99 6.51 12.40
CA LEU A 91 -6.28 6.57 13.09
C LEU A 91 -6.06 6.08 14.52
N SER A 92 -5.82 7.01 15.45
CA SER A 92 -5.94 6.74 16.88
C SER A 92 -6.59 7.90 17.64
N VAL A 93 -7.88 7.70 17.91
CA VAL A 93 -8.63 7.89 19.16
C VAL A 93 -8.55 9.23 19.90
N SER A 94 -9.72 9.84 20.10
CA SER A 94 -10.36 10.08 21.42
C SER A 94 -11.12 11.40 21.43
N SER A 95 -12.44 11.35 21.63
CA SER A 95 -13.14 12.48 22.25
C SER A 95 -14.05 11.95 23.35
N ARG A 96 -13.51 11.94 24.58
CA ARG A 96 -14.32 12.08 25.78
C ARG A 96 -14.23 13.53 26.22
N ARG A 97 -15.35 14.23 26.30
CA ARG A 97 -15.52 15.30 27.30
C ARG A 97 -16.98 15.42 27.71
N ALA A 98 -17.14 15.69 29.01
CA ALA A 98 -18.31 15.49 29.85
C ALA A 98 -19.37 16.62 29.77
N VAL A 99 -20.65 16.22 29.86
CA VAL A 99 -21.73 16.66 30.79
C VAL A 99 -21.99 18.17 31.08
N LEU A 100 -23.19 18.62 30.63
CA LEU A 100 -24.25 19.52 31.24
C LEU A 100 -24.08 21.06 31.32
N PRO A 101 -25.16 21.87 31.56
CA PRO A 101 -26.63 21.66 31.47
C PRO A 101 -27.47 22.81 30.81
N MET A 102 -28.79 22.56 30.73
CA MET A 102 -29.96 23.45 30.94
C MET A 102 -30.47 24.43 29.85
N TRP A 103 -31.80 24.44 29.77
CA TRP A 103 -32.67 25.19 28.88
C TRP A 103 -32.92 26.64 29.36
N SER A 104 -33.13 27.57 28.42
CA SER A 104 -34.01 28.75 28.48
C SER A 104 -34.03 29.33 27.04
N SER A 105 -35.12 29.76 26.42
CA SER A 105 -36.40 30.34 26.89
C SER A 105 -37.54 29.99 25.94
#